data_AF-B0XI27-F1
#
_entry.id   AF-B0XI27-F1
#
_cell.length_a   1.000
_cell.length_b   1.000
_cell.length_c   1.000
_cell.angle_alpha   90.00
_cell.angle_beta   90.00
_cell.angle_gamma   90.00
#
_symmetry.space_group_name_H-M   'P 1'
#
loop_
_entity.id
_entity.type
_entity.pdbx_description
1 polymer ?
#
loop_
_entity_poly.entity_id
_entity_poly.type
_entity_poly.pdbx_seq_one_letter_code
_entity_poly.pdbx_strand_id
1 'polypeptide(L)'
;MNATTELRVIVPDLVPYIYFNGTALFGPYGVLLASFAVWANVTLKITYQQCRSSSNYAKCRLIGPDGYPSIGDHHDLNMYPAVVKLYNRDLAISPIRNELCLLAPRGNEPCELYCTNSEDTIIMPFGDSAADGTPCNVGFNDMCIGGLCRRVGCDWVVDSNTTVDKCGVCGGREDSCTVIQGNVTRQVNASGDGYEELLQVPAGARNILVEEMIRSKNYIGIGKANGQEYYLNGNRHIQLPGEYEMAGSLALYERDDEQERVKIPGPISDDIVIAPFR
;
A
#
# COMPACT_ATOMS: atom_id res chain seq x y z
N MET A 1 41.72 22.91 48.03
CA MET A 1 40.82 24.02 47.68
C MET A 1 39.79 23.51 46.69
N ASN A 2 38.52 23.82 46.96
CA ASN A 2 37.33 23.44 46.21
C ASN A 2 37.44 23.66 44.69
N ALA A 3 36.80 22.78 43.91
CA ALA A 3 35.65 23.19 43.09
C ALA A 3 34.89 21.96 42.58
N THR A 4 33.73 21.74 43.18
CA THR A 4 32.59 21.08 42.57
C THR A 4 32.11 21.90 41.37
N THR A 5 31.99 21.28 40.20
CA THR A 5 31.09 21.78 39.15
C THR A 5 30.26 20.61 38.66
N GLU A 6 29.03 20.52 39.18
CA GLU A 6 27.97 19.73 38.58
C GLU A 6 27.63 20.32 37.21
N LEU A 7 27.66 19.50 36.16
CA LEU A 7 26.95 19.78 34.92
C LEU A 7 25.82 18.76 34.83
N ARG A 8 24.68 19.13 35.41
CA ARG A 8 23.40 18.47 35.16
C ARG A 8 22.93 18.87 33.76
N VAL A 9 22.85 17.88 32.87
CA VAL A 9 21.95 17.95 31.71
C VAL A 9 20.71 17.13 32.08
N ILE A 10 19.62 17.82 32.37
CA ILE A 10 18.25 17.30 32.31
C ILE A 10 17.71 17.92 31.02
N VAL A 11 17.17 17.19 30.03
CA VAL A 11 15.79 16.66 29.90
C VAL A 11 15.73 15.77 28.61
N PRO A 12 14.59 15.18 28.17
CA PRO A 12 13.85 13.99 28.64
C PRO A 12 13.86 12.83 27.60
N ASP A 13 13.41 11.66 28.05
CA ASP A 13 12.69 10.59 27.33
C ASP A 13 13.06 10.17 25.88
N LEU A 14 13.34 8.86 25.76
CA LEU A 14 13.32 8.01 24.54
C LEU A 14 14.48 8.20 23.54
N VAL A 15 15.69 7.80 23.91
CA VAL A 15 16.76 7.50 22.94
C VAL A 15 16.78 5.98 22.68
N PRO A 16 16.69 5.52 21.41
CA PRO A 16 16.81 4.11 21.09
C PRO A 16 18.24 3.63 21.40
N TYR A 17 18.36 2.43 21.99
CA TYR A 17 19.64 1.81 22.32
C TYR A 17 20.57 1.75 21.10
N ILE A 18 21.63 2.56 21.10
CA ILE A 18 22.72 2.49 20.11
C ILE A 18 23.64 1.34 20.55
N TYR A 19 23.64 0.24 19.79
CA TYR A 19 24.58 -0.86 20.00
C TYR A 19 25.82 -0.64 19.14
N PHE A 20 27.00 -0.61 19.78
CA PHE A 20 28.30 -0.44 19.12
C PHE A 20 28.98 -1.81 18.96
N ASN A 21 29.29 -2.22 17.72
CA ASN A 21 30.13 -3.38 17.46
C ASN A 21 31.02 -3.08 16.26
N GLY A 22 32.35 -2.98 16.45
CA GLY A 22 33.30 -2.71 15.37
C GLY A 22 34.77 -2.94 15.75
N THR A 23 35.56 -3.44 14.80
CA THR A 23 37.02 -3.64 14.89
C THR A 23 37.78 -2.41 14.36
N ALA A 24 38.70 -1.87 15.15
CA ALA A 24 39.55 -0.74 14.74
C ALA A 24 40.71 -1.20 13.84
N LEU A 25 40.88 -0.58 12.67
CA LEU A 25 42.06 -0.75 11.83
C LEU A 25 42.94 0.51 11.90
N PHE A 26 44.21 0.33 12.29
CA PHE A 26 45.17 1.42 12.42
C PHE A 26 45.94 1.61 11.10
N GLY A 27 45.80 2.79 10.48
CA GLY A 27 46.66 3.23 9.38
C GLY A 27 47.94 3.94 9.88
N PRO A 28 48.97 4.09 9.02
CA PRO A 28 50.30 4.61 9.40
C PRO A 28 50.33 6.08 9.85
N TYR A 29 49.21 6.80 9.74
CA TYR A 29 49.06 8.20 10.16
C TYR A 29 48.16 8.38 11.40
N GLY A 30 47.77 7.29 12.09
CA GLY A 30 47.01 7.38 13.33
C GLY A 30 45.59 7.96 13.20
N VAL A 31 45.07 8.12 11.98
CA VAL A 31 43.69 8.57 11.75
C VAL A 31 42.75 7.37 11.90
N LEU A 32 41.91 7.42 12.92
CA LEU A 32 40.78 6.51 13.14
C LEU A 32 39.73 6.76 12.05
N LEU A 33 39.82 6.05 10.92
CA LEU A 33 38.66 5.87 10.03
C LEU A 33 37.87 4.68 10.54
N ALA A 34 37.11 4.89 11.60
CA ALA A 34 36.08 3.93 11.98
C ALA A 34 34.84 4.24 11.13
N SER A 35 34.56 3.37 10.16
CA SER A 35 33.22 3.28 9.57
C SER A 35 32.29 2.75 10.65
N PHE A 36 31.71 3.66 11.43
CA PHE A 36 30.73 3.31 12.44
C PHE A 36 29.41 3.01 11.73
N ALA A 37 29.05 1.72 11.65
CA ALA A 37 27.69 1.34 11.30
C ALA A 37 26.78 1.73 12.47
N VAL A 38 25.96 2.77 12.29
CA VAL A 38 24.86 3.06 13.22
C VAL A 38 23.77 2.04 12.92
N TRP A 39 23.20 1.40 13.93
CA TRP A 39 22.11 0.43 13.75
C TRP A 39 20.82 0.98 14.37
N ALA A 40 19.69 0.74 13.71
CA ALA A 40 18.37 1.07 14.22
C ALA A 40 17.50 -0.20 14.25
N ASN A 41 16.68 -0.35 15.28
CA ASN A 41 15.70 -1.44 15.33
C ASN A 41 14.44 -1.00 14.59
N VAL A 42 14.07 -1.71 13.53
CA VAL A 42 12.75 -1.58 12.89
C VAL A 42 11.88 -2.73 13.38
N THR A 43 10.65 -2.43 13.80
CA THR A 43 9.64 -3.43 14.16
C THR A 43 8.42 -3.23 13.29
N LEU A 44 8.16 -4.22 12.42
CA LEU A 44 6.97 -4.26 11.59
C LEU A 44 5.99 -5.31 12.12
N LYS A 45 4.71 -4.96 12.16
CA LYS A 45 3.62 -5.92 12.32
C LYS A 45 3.13 -6.27 10.92
N ILE A 46 3.19 -7.55 10.60
CA ILE A 46 2.83 -8.07 9.29
C ILE A 46 1.68 -9.07 9.46
N THR A 47 0.61 -8.87 8.69
CA THR A 47 -0.54 -9.77 8.62
C THR A 47 -0.88 -10.07 7.17
N TYR A 48 -1.17 -11.31 6.83
CA TYR A 48 -1.70 -11.69 5.52
C TYR A 48 -2.48 -13.01 5.64
N GLN A 49 -3.28 -13.35 4.64
CA GLN A 49 -3.85 -14.69 4.54
C GLN A 49 -3.22 -15.47 3.39
N GLN A 50 -2.82 -16.71 3.69
CA GLN A 50 -2.26 -17.65 2.72
C GLN A 50 -3.30 -18.69 2.31
N CYS A 51 -3.49 -18.89 1.01
CA CYS A 51 -4.40 -19.93 0.51
C CYS A 51 -3.82 -21.35 0.70
N ARG A 52 -4.67 -22.28 1.13
CA ARG A 52 -4.25 -23.63 1.60
C ARG A 52 -3.77 -24.60 0.50
N SER A 53 -4.01 -24.36 -0.78
CA SER A 53 -3.46 -25.20 -1.87
C SER A 53 -3.46 -24.51 -3.24
N SER A 54 -2.66 -25.03 -4.17
CA SER A 54 -2.64 -24.63 -5.60
C SER A 54 -3.95 -24.92 -6.35
N SER A 55 -4.77 -25.89 -5.91
CA SER A 55 -6.13 -26.10 -6.44
C SER A 55 -7.15 -25.09 -5.89
N ASN A 56 -6.90 -24.53 -4.70
CA ASN A 56 -7.68 -23.45 -4.10
C ASN A 56 -7.23 -22.08 -4.60
N TYR A 57 -6.04 -21.97 -5.20
CA TYR A 57 -5.56 -20.72 -5.78
C TYR A 57 -6.56 -20.12 -6.77
N ALA A 58 -7.14 -20.93 -7.67
CA ALA A 58 -8.16 -20.47 -8.61
C ALA A 58 -9.45 -19.99 -7.91
N LYS A 59 -9.79 -20.55 -6.74
CA LYS A 59 -10.95 -20.15 -5.92
C LYS A 59 -10.66 -18.91 -5.07
N CYS A 60 -9.44 -18.79 -4.55
CA CYS A 60 -8.95 -17.61 -3.84
C CYS A 60 -8.71 -16.41 -4.77
N ARG A 61 -8.46 -16.67 -6.05
CA ARG A 61 -8.27 -15.66 -7.10
C ARG A 61 -9.57 -14.98 -7.52
N LEU A 62 -10.73 -15.54 -7.14
CA LEU A 62 -12.07 -15.09 -7.53
C LEU A 62 -12.35 -13.63 -7.23
N ILE A 63 -11.48 -12.97 -6.47
CA ILE A 63 -11.35 -11.53 -6.44
C ILE A 63 -9.87 -11.21 -6.62
N GLY A 64 -9.58 -10.71 -7.80
CA GLY A 64 -8.34 -10.17 -8.25
C GLY A 64 -7.86 -8.97 -7.43
N PRO A 65 -6.77 -8.36 -7.91
CA PRO A 65 -5.90 -7.44 -7.18
C PRO A 65 -6.51 -6.19 -6.56
N ASP A 66 -7.75 -5.93 -6.91
CA ASP A 66 -8.49 -4.68 -6.90
C ASP A 66 -9.85 -4.79 -6.22
N GLY A 67 -10.25 -5.99 -5.81
CA GLY A 67 -11.62 -6.23 -5.33
C GLY A 67 -12.59 -6.73 -6.42
N TYR A 68 -12.14 -6.86 -7.68
CA TYR A 68 -12.93 -7.40 -8.80
C TYR A 68 -12.53 -8.84 -9.13
N PRO A 69 -13.40 -9.74 -9.64
CA PRO A 69 -12.99 -11.09 -9.97
C PRO A 69 -11.83 -11.14 -10.93
N SER A 70 -10.92 -12.08 -10.68
CA SER A 70 -9.95 -12.45 -11.69
C SER A 70 -10.70 -12.92 -12.93
N ILE A 71 -10.62 -12.10 -13.97
CA ILE A 71 -11.12 -12.27 -15.32
C ILE A 71 -10.81 -13.69 -15.79
N GLY A 72 -11.79 -14.57 -15.59
CA GLY A 72 -11.73 -15.99 -15.90
C GLY A 72 -12.71 -16.41 -16.99
N ASP A 73 -13.84 -15.71 -17.16
CA ASP A 73 -14.87 -16.11 -18.13
C ASP A 73 -15.70 -14.96 -18.76
N HIS A 74 -15.41 -13.69 -18.45
CA HIS A 74 -16.04 -12.56 -19.12
C HIS A 74 -15.00 -11.57 -19.63
N HIS A 75 -14.85 -11.56 -20.95
CA HIS A 75 -14.13 -10.53 -21.70
C HIS A 75 -14.74 -9.16 -21.40
N ASP A 76 -14.09 -8.33 -20.59
CA ASP A 76 -14.11 -6.86 -20.70
C ASP A 76 -13.01 -6.23 -19.82
N LEU A 77 -11.79 -6.20 -20.37
CA LEU A 77 -10.58 -5.57 -19.80
C LEU A 77 -10.65 -4.02 -19.71
N ASN A 78 -11.81 -3.42 -19.93
CA ASN A 78 -11.98 -1.96 -20.05
C ASN A 78 -12.50 -1.28 -18.77
N MET A 79 -12.86 -2.04 -17.73
CA MET A 79 -13.51 -1.50 -16.54
C MET A 79 -12.51 -0.99 -15.48
N TYR A 80 -11.38 -1.69 -15.31
CA TYR A 80 -10.33 -1.34 -14.36
C TYR A 80 -9.60 -0.01 -14.66
N PRO A 81 -9.19 0.27 -15.91
CA PRO A 81 -8.61 1.56 -16.23
C PRO A 81 -9.60 2.72 -16.07
N ALA A 82 -10.91 2.50 -15.94
CA ALA A 82 -11.89 3.58 -15.74
C ALA A 82 -11.96 4.08 -14.28
N VAL A 83 -11.76 3.21 -13.28
CA VAL A 83 -11.83 3.56 -11.85
C VAL A 83 -10.65 4.42 -11.43
N VAL A 84 -9.44 3.97 -11.77
CA VAL A 84 -8.20 4.70 -11.50
C VAL A 84 -8.21 6.05 -12.22
N LYS A 85 -8.80 6.10 -13.42
CA LYS A 85 -8.98 7.32 -14.22
C LYS A 85 -9.94 8.34 -13.60
N LEU A 86 -11.08 7.88 -13.07
CA LEU A 86 -12.07 8.76 -12.45
C LEU A 86 -11.56 9.39 -11.13
N TYR A 87 -10.77 8.65 -10.35
CA TYR A 87 -10.15 9.19 -9.13
C TYR A 87 -8.82 9.94 -9.39
N ASN A 88 -8.10 9.63 -10.47
CA ASN A 88 -6.92 10.40 -10.91
C ASN A 88 -7.25 11.66 -11.70
N ARG A 89 -8.50 12.14 -11.62
CA ARG A 89 -8.91 13.40 -12.23
C ARG A 89 -8.68 13.44 -13.74
N ASP A 90 -9.35 12.53 -14.45
CA ASP A 90 -9.31 12.49 -15.90
C ASP A 90 -9.55 13.85 -16.57
N LEU A 91 -8.75 14.14 -17.60
CA LEU A 91 -8.92 15.33 -18.41
C LEU A 91 -10.12 15.15 -19.35
N ALA A 92 -11.12 16.02 -19.20
CA ALA A 92 -12.29 16.10 -20.06
C ALA A 92 -12.46 17.51 -20.63
N ILE A 93 -13.32 17.64 -21.64
CA ILE A 93 -13.72 18.95 -22.17
C ILE A 93 -15.06 19.32 -21.56
N SER A 94 -15.12 20.43 -20.86
CA SER A 94 -16.35 20.95 -20.25
C SER A 94 -17.42 21.14 -21.32
N PRO A 95 -18.62 20.54 -21.19
CA PRO A 95 -19.70 20.72 -22.15
C PRO A 95 -20.26 22.16 -22.14
N ILE A 96 -20.01 22.93 -21.08
CA ILE A 96 -20.50 24.30 -20.92
C ILE A 96 -19.49 25.32 -21.46
N ARG A 97 -18.21 25.18 -21.10
CA ARG A 97 -17.17 26.16 -21.46
C ARG A 97 -16.34 25.75 -22.67
N ASN A 98 -16.43 24.50 -23.12
CA ASN A 98 -15.58 23.92 -24.15
C ASN A 98 -14.07 24.06 -23.82
N GLU A 99 -13.74 23.96 -22.53
CA GLU A 99 -12.40 24.10 -21.96
C GLU A 99 -12.00 22.80 -21.26
N LEU A 100 -10.69 22.55 -21.17
CA LEU A 100 -10.15 21.37 -20.50
C LEU A 100 -10.37 21.46 -18.98
N CYS A 101 -10.90 20.40 -18.38
CA CYS A 101 -11.19 20.28 -16.96
C CYS A 101 -10.82 18.90 -16.43
N LEU A 102 -10.73 18.80 -15.11
CA LEU A 102 -10.51 17.57 -14.37
C LEU A 102 -11.87 17.03 -13.92
N LEU A 103 -12.16 15.77 -14.24
CA LEU A 103 -13.37 15.08 -13.77
C LEU A 103 -13.20 14.62 -12.34
N ALA A 104 -14.19 14.88 -11.50
CA ALA A 104 -14.21 14.40 -10.13
C ALA A 104 -15.64 14.06 -9.67
N PRO A 105 -15.80 13.04 -8.82
CA PRO A 105 -17.06 12.78 -8.11
C PRO A 105 -17.39 13.89 -7.11
N ARG A 106 -18.68 14.17 -6.88
CA ARG A 106 -19.12 15.16 -5.88
C ARG A 106 -19.35 14.54 -4.52
N GLY A 107 -18.41 14.74 -3.59
CA GLY A 107 -18.63 14.44 -2.17
C GLY A 107 -19.20 13.03 -1.94
N ASN A 108 -20.45 12.95 -1.47
CA ASN A 108 -21.16 11.69 -1.18
C ASN A 108 -21.99 11.13 -2.36
N GLU A 109 -21.98 11.80 -3.51
CA GLU A 109 -22.69 11.42 -4.74
C GLU A 109 -21.66 11.05 -5.83
N PRO A 110 -21.00 9.89 -5.69
CA PRO A 110 -19.87 9.51 -6.56
C PRO A 110 -20.23 9.30 -8.04
N CYS A 111 -21.51 9.07 -8.31
CA CYS A 111 -22.02 8.81 -9.64
C CYS A 111 -22.48 10.12 -10.33
N GLU A 112 -22.43 11.26 -9.61
CA GLU A 112 -22.52 12.60 -10.19
C GLU A 112 -21.12 13.16 -10.46
N LEU A 113 -20.82 13.43 -11.73
CA LEU A 113 -19.52 13.91 -12.16
C LEU A 113 -19.52 15.43 -12.31
N TYR A 114 -18.43 16.04 -11.89
CA TYR A 114 -18.20 17.47 -12.02
C TYR A 114 -16.87 17.71 -12.69
N CYS A 115 -16.84 18.76 -13.51
CA CYS A 115 -15.62 19.31 -14.04
C CYS A 115 -15.10 20.41 -13.12
N THR A 116 -13.84 20.28 -12.74
CA THR A 116 -13.12 21.25 -11.92
C THR A 116 -11.81 21.70 -12.56
N ASN A 117 -11.30 22.84 -12.12
CA ASN A 117 -9.97 23.31 -12.49
C ASN A 117 -8.92 22.69 -11.55
N SER A 118 -7.64 22.90 -11.85
CA SER A 118 -6.53 22.36 -11.03
C SER A 118 -6.51 22.85 -9.57
N GLU A 119 -7.25 23.91 -9.26
CA GLU A 119 -7.30 24.53 -7.92
C GLU A 119 -8.60 24.20 -7.15
N ASP A 120 -9.50 23.38 -7.71
CA ASP A 120 -10.81 23.04 -7.14
C ASP A 120 -11.72 24.26 -6.85
N THR A 121 -11.43 25.42 -7.46
CA THR A 121 -12.15 26.67 -7.22
C THR A 121 -13.39 26.83 -8.09
N ILE A 122 -13.51 26.04 -9.16
CA ILE A 122 -14.66 26.02 -10.05
C ILE A 122 -15.20 24.60 -10.09
N ILE A 123 -16.48 24.41 -9.78
CA ILE A 123 -17.15 23.10 -9.83
C ILE A 123 -18.38 23.27 -10.72
N MET A 124 -18.38 22.63 -11.88
CA MET A 124 -19.49 22.64 -12.83
C MET A 124 -19.95 21.21 -13.11
N PRO A 125 -21.26 20.95 -13.25
CA PRO A 125 -21.75 19.61 -13.58
C PRO A 125 -21.21 19.15 -14.94
N PHE A 126 -20.88 17.85 -15.02
CA PHE A 126 -20.40 17.21 -16.24
C PHE A 126 -21.35 16.09 -16.66
N GLY A 127 -22.11 16.33 -17.74
CA GLY A 127 -23.14 15.40 -18.19
C GLY A 127 -24.27 15.22 -17.18
N ASP A 128 -25.08 14.17 -17.37
CA ASP A 128 -26.20 13.86 -16.47
C ASP A 128 -25.76 12.98 -15.29
N SER A 129 -24.99 11.92 -15.57
CA SER A 129 -24.39 11.04 -14.55
C SER A 129 -23.27 10.21 -15.17
N ALA A 130 -22.44 9.61 -14.30
CA ALA A 130 -21.48 8.60 -14.72
C ALA A 130 -22.20 7.42 -15.41
N ALA A 131 -21.55 6.84 -16.41
CA ALA A 131 -22.12 5.75 -17.20
C ALA A 131 -22.44 4.53 -16.33
N ASP A 132 -23.51 3.82 -16.66
CA ASP A 132 -23.88 2.60 -15.95
C ASP A 132 -22.73 1.57 -15.95
N GLY A 133 -22.48 0.96 -14.79
CA GLY A 133 -21.34 0.07 -14.58
C GLY A 133 -20.04 0.80 -14.22
N THR A 134 -20.04 2.12 -14.09
CA THR A 134 -18.91 2.86 -13.52
C THR A 134 -18.83 2.60 -12.01
N PRO A 135 -17.70 2.16 -11.44
CA PRO A 135 -17.59 1.97 -10.01
C PRO A 135 -17.69 3.30 -9.25
N CYS A 136 -18.55 3.34 -8.23
CA CYS A 136 -18.79 4.57 -7.47
C CYS A 136 -17.85 4.70 -6.26
N ASN A 137 -17.34 3.60 -5.71
CA ASN A 137 -16.43 3.64 -4.55
C ASN A 137 -15.20 2.76 -4.82
N VAL A 138 -14.01 3.25 -4.46
CA VAL A 138 -12.77 2.46 -4.56
C VAL A 138 -12.82 1.27 -3.60
N GLY A 139 -12.51 0.08 -4.11
CA GLY A 139 -12.44 -1.15 -3.31
C GLY A 139 -13.79 -1.79 -2.95
N PHE A 140 -14.89 -1.25 -3.47
CA PHE A 140 -16.22 -1.85 -3.36
C PHE A 140 -16.76 -2.16 -4.76
N ASN A 141 -17.67 -3.12 -4.84
CA ASN A 141 -18.31 -3.49 -6.10
C ASN A 141 -19.47 -2.55 -6.45
N ASP A 142 -19.72 -1.50 -5.68
CA ASP A 142 -20.85 -0.60 -5.91
C ASP A 142 -20.68 0.18 -7.22
N MET A 143 -21.75 0.23 -8.02
CA MET A 143 -21.74 0.76 -9.39
C MET A 143 -22.75 1.88 -9.58
N CYS A 144 -22.45 2.81 -10.50
CA CYS A 144 -23.42 3.75 -11.05
C CYS A 144 -24.45 2.94 -11.81
N ILE A 145 -25.72 3.05 -11.46
CA ILE A 145 -26.83 2.50 -12.25
C ILE A 145 -27.97 3.50 -12.21
N GLY A 146 -28.32 4.07 -13.36
CA GLY A 146 -29.31 5.13 -13.47
C GLY A 146 -28.94 6.38 -12.66
N GLY A 147 -27.66 6.72 -12.60
CA GLY A 147 -27.12 7.87 -11.87
C GLY A 147 -27.03 7.72 -10.35
N LEU A 148 -27.39 6.54 -9.80
CA LEU A 148 -27.28 6.27 -8.36
C LEU A 148 -26.19 5.24 -8.07
N CYS A 149 -25.54 5.39 -6.91
CA CYS A 149 -24.61 4.38 -6.39
C CYS A 149 -25.41 3.20 -5.87
N ARG A 150 -25.39 2.08 -6.60
CA ARG A 150 -26.13 0.87 -6.25
C ARG A 150 -25.17 -0.20 -5.77
N ARG A 151 -25.57 -0.90 -4.71
CA ARG A 151 -24.80 -2.02 -4.18
C ARG A 151 -24.79 -3.14 -5.20
N VAL A 152 -23.62 -3.75 -5.41
CA VAL A 152 -23.48 -4.99 -6.18
C VAL A 152 -22.78 -6.01 -5.30
N GLY A 153 -23.34 -7.21 -5.19
CA GLY A 153 -22.70 -8.30 -4.45
C GLY A 153 -21.42 -8.78 -5.14
N CYS A 154 -20.63 -9.61 -4.47
CA CYS A 154 -19.47 -10.24 -5.10
C CYS A 154 -19.84 -11.25 -6.21
N ASP A 155 -21.11 -11.60 -6.30
CA ASP A 155 -21.75 -12.42 -7.32
C ASP A 155 -22.22 -11.59 -8.53
N TRP A 156 -21.92 -10.28 -8.57
CA TRP A 156 -22.27 -9.35 -9.65
C TRP A 156 -23.76 -9.13 -9.83
N VAL A 157 -24.54 -9.40 -8.79
CA VAL A 157 -25.99 -9.15 -8.77
C VAL A 157 -26.26 -7.84 -8.03
N VAL A 158 -27.00 -6.94 -8.69
CA VAL A 158 -27.44 -5.66 -8.12
C VAL A 158 -28.32 -5.92 -6.90
N ASP A 159 -28.09 -5.18 -5.82
CA ASP A 159 -28.73 -5.34 -4.51
C ASP A 159 -28.54 -6.72 -3.85
N SER A 160 -27.56 -7.51 -4.32
CA SER A 160 -27.18 -8.73 -3.63
C SER A 160 -26.44 -8.42 -2.33
N ASN A 161 -26.72 -9.23 -1.32
CA ASN A 161 -26.02 -9.20 -0.03
C ASN A 161 -24.89 -10.25 0.04
N THR A 162 -24.58 -10.94 -1.06
CA THR A 162 -23.47 -11.89 -1.10
C THR A 162 -22.16 -11.12 -0.99
N THR A 163 -21.41 -11.39 0.08
CA THR A 163 -20.12 -10.75 0.35
C THR A 163 -18.95 -11.70 0.17
N VAL A 164 -17.80 -11.08 0.05
CA VAL A 164 -16.47 -11.69 0.00
C VAL A 164 -16.11 -12.20 1.40
N ASP A 165 -15.68 -13.45 1.53
CA ASP A 165 -15.17 -13.97 2.80
C ASP A 165 -13.73 -13.45 3.10
N LYS A 166 -13.17 -13.73 4.28
CA LYS A 166 -11.81 -13.26 4.64
C LYS A 166 -10.68 -13.82 3.75
N CYS A 167 -10.96 -14.88 3.01
CA CYS A 167 -10.05 -15.49 2.03
C CYS A 167 -10.28 -14.97 0.61
N GLY A 168 -11.22 -14.03 0.49
CA GLY A 168 -11.85 -13.46 -0.68
C GLY A 168 -12.38 -14.43 -1.71
N VAL A 169 -13.08 -15.42 -1.21
CA VAL A 169 -14.03 -16.23 -1.97
C VAL A 169 -15.41 -15.59 -1.81
N CYS A 170 -16.08 -15.31 -2.93
CA CYS A 170 -17.45 -14.82 -2.91
C CYS A 170 -18.41 -15.87 -2.32
N GLY A 171 -19.17 -15.50 -1.27
CA GLY A 171 -20.03 -16.47 -0.56
C GLY A 171 -19.26 -17.61 0.10
N GLY A 172 -17.97 -17.40 0.37
CA GLY A 172 -17.08 -18.41 0.95
C GLY A 172 -17.37 -18.73 2.42
N ARG A 173 -16.73 -19.78 2.92
CA ARG A 173 -16.90 -20.30 4.29
C ARG A 173 -15.69 -20.03 5.19
N GLU A 174 -14.79 -19.14 4.77
CA GLU A 174 -13.59 -18.75 5.51
C GLU A 174 -12.58 -19.87 5.82
N ASP A 175 -12.64 -20.99 5.10
CA ASP A 175 -11.87 -22.21 5.35
C ASP A 175 -10.80 -22.49 4.27
N SER A 176 -10.77 -21.67 3.22
CA SER A 176 -9.89 -21.80 2.06
C SER A 176 -8.48 -21.21 2.27
N CYS A 177 -8.28 -20.41 3.32
CA CYS A 177 -7.02 -19.75 3.67
C CYS A 177 -6.69 -19.86 5.16
N THR A 178 -5.43 -19.56 5.50
CA THR A 178 -4.93 -19.44 6.87
C THR A 178 -4.42 -18.03 7.11
N VAL A 179 -4.79 -17.43 8.25
CA VAL A 179 -4.28 -16.12 8.66
C VAL A 179 -2.88 -16.30 9.25
N ILE A 180 -1.93 -15.50 8.77
CA ILE A 180 -0.57 -15.42 9.28
C ILE A 180 -0.38 -14.00 9.83
N GLN A 181 0.07 -13.91 11.07
CA GLN A 181 0.31 -12.64 11.75
C GLN A 181 1.55 -12.77 12.64
N GLY A 182 2.40 -11.74 12.62
CA GLY A 182 3.54 -11.66 13.51
C GLY A 182 4.16 -10.27 13.54
N ASN A 183 4.94 -10.02 14.58
CA ASN A 183 5.81 -8.86 14.66
C ASN A 183 7.23 -9.31 14.33
N VAL A 184 7.87 -8.63 13.38
CA VAL A 184 9.24 -8.89 12.97
C VAL A 184 10.08 -7.68 13.34
N THR A 185 11.08 -7.89 14.18
CA THR A 185 12.05 -6.86 14.57
C THR A 185 13.42 -7.20 13.98
N ARG A 186 14.07 -6.24 13.33
CA ARG A 186 15.46 -6.40 12.84
C ARG A 186 16.25 -5.12 13.00
N GLN A 187 17.56 -5.31 13.15
CA GLN A 187 18.52 -4.22 13.09
C GLN A 187 18.81 -3.88 11.64
N VAL A 188 18.46 -2.67 11.23
CA VAL A 188 18.84 -2.08 9.95
C VAL A 188 20.04 -1.17 10.15
N ASN A 189 20.98 -1.25 9.22
CA ASN A 189 22.14 -0.38 9.23
C ASN A 189 21.72 1.03 8.81
N ALA A 190 21.64 1.93 9.79
CA ALA A 190 21.33 3.34 9.62
C ALA A 190 22.44 4.16 8.93
N SER A 191 23.60 3.55 8.69
CA SER A 191 24.73 4.16 7.96
C SER A 191 25.13 3.36 6.72
N GLY A 192 24.40 2.28 6.42
CA GLY A 192 24.75 1.31 5.40
C GLY A 192 23.93 1.48 4.13
N ASP A 193 24.36 0.76 3.11
CA ASP A 193 23.88 0.89 1.75
C ASP A 193 22.68 -0.02 1.38
N GLY A 194 22.21 -0.86 2.31
CA GLY A 194 21.47 -2.08 1.99
C GLY A 194 20.05 -2.17 2.57
N TYR A 195 19.17 -2.77 1.78
CA TYR A 195 17.89 -3.31 2.20
C TYR A 195 18.12 -4.56 3.05
N GLU A 196 17.53 -4.64 4.23
CA GLU A 196 17.60 -5.84 5.07
C GLU A 196 16.31 -6.64 4.92
N GLU A 197 16.39 -7.80 4.28
CA GLU A 197 15.21 -8.65 4.10
C GLU A 197 14.66 -9.12 5.46
N LEU A 198 13.41 -8.76 5.73
CA LEU A 198 12.70 -9.17 6.94
C LEU A 198 11.91 -10.46 6.73
N LEU A 199 11.10 -10.45 5.68
CA LEU A 199 10.10 -11.48 5.43
C LEU A 199 9.82 -11.55 3.93
N GLN A 200 9.79 -12.78 3.42
CA GLN A 200 9.22 -13.09 2.12
C GLN A 200 7.75 -13.48 2.30
N VAL A 201 6.86 -12.81 1.56
CA VAL A 201 5.45 -13.15 1.48
C VAL A 201 5.23 -13.89 0.17
N PRO A 202 4.81 -15.17 0.22
CA PRO A 202 4.70 -15.98 -0.99
C PRO A 202 3.51 -15.56 -1.83
N ALA A 203 3.57 -15.89 -3.12
CA ALA A 203 2.46 -15.72 -4.04
C ALA A 203 1.14 -16.26 -3.44
N GLY A 204 0.02 -15.70 -3.89
CA GLY A 204 -1.32 -16.07 -3.44
C GLY A 204 -1.67 -15.59 -2.03
N ALA A 205 -0.74 -14.94 -1.33
CA ALA A 205 -1.05 -14.18 -0.14
C ALA A 205 -1.96 -13.00 -0.48
N ARG A 206 -2.91 -12.70 0.41
CA ARG A 206 -3.87 -11.60 0.25
C ARG A 206 -4.10 -10.84 1.56
N ASN A 207 -4.81 -9.71 1.45
CA ASN A 207 -5.00 -8.72 2.51
C ASN A 207 -3.73 -8.53 3.34
N ILE A 208 -2.61 -8.35 2.64
CA ILE A 208 -1.31 -8.13 3.25
C ILE A 208 -1.34 -6.73 3.85
N LEU A 209 -0.96 -6.64 5.12
CA LEU A 209 -0.88 -5.40 5.84
C LEU A 209 0.46 -5.38 6.57
N VAL A 210 1.26 -4.37 6.24
CA VAL A 210 2.57 -4.10 6.82
C VAL A 210 2.46 -2.79 7.57
N GLU A 211 2.60 -2.82 8.89
CA GLU A 211 2.48 -1.66 9.77
C GLU A 211 3.78 -1.46 10.53
N GLU A 212 4.36 -0.27 10.44
CA GLU A 212 5.42 0.10 11.37
C GLU A 212 4.82 0.30 12.77
N MET A 213 5.36 -0.41 13.77
CA MET A 213 4.81 -0.38 15.13
C MET A 213 5.23 0.86 15.93
N ILE A 214 6.39 1.43 15.60
CA ILE A 214 6.98 2.57 16.29
C ILE A 214 7.48 3.52 15.20
N ARG A 215 6.99 4.76 15.23
CA ARG A 215 7.44 5.83 14.33
C ARG A 215 8.95 5.85 14.23
N SER A 216 9.46 5.86 13.01
CA SER A 216 10.89 6.00 12.78
C SER A 216 11.19 6.75 11.49
N LYS A 217 12.48 7.06 11.29
CA LYS A 217 12.98 7.65 10.05
C LYS A 217 13.31 6.60 8.98
N ASN A 218 12.94 5.35 9.21
CA ASN A 218 13.13 4.28 8.24
C ASN A 218 12.00 4.34 7.20
N TYR A 219 12.19 3.55 6.15
CA TYR A 219 11.29 3.43 5.01
C TYR A 219 11.00 1.96 4.74
N ILE A 220 9.73 1.61 4.55
CA ILE A 220 9.34 0.26 4.14
C ILE A 220 9.67 0.10 2.65
N GLY A 221 10.59 -0.81 2.33
CA GLY A 221 10.81 -1.28 0.98
C GLY A 221 10.03 -2.55 0.69
N ILE A 222 9.45 -2.65 -0.51
CA ILE A 222 8.83 -3.88 -1.02
C ILE A 222 9.41 -4.18 -2.39
N GLY A 223 9.97 -5.36 -2.56
CA GLY A 223 10.54 -5.79 -3.83
C GLY A 223 10.15 -7.21 -4.23
N LYS A 224 10.58 -7.59 -5.43
CA LYS A 224 10.47 -8.96 -5.91
C LYS A 224 11.43 -9.85 -5.13
N ALA A 225 11.05 -11.10 -4.90
CA ALA A 225 11.92 -12.08 -4.25
C ALA A 225 13.23 -12.40 -5.00
N ASN A 226 13.35 -11.98 -6.27
CA ASN A 226 14.59 -12.12 -7.04
C ASN A 226 15.65 -11.04 -6.73
N GLY A 227 15.31 -10.02 -5.92
CA GLY A 227 16.22 -8.98 -5.42
C GLY A 227 16.65 -7.92 -6.45
N GLN A 228 16.15 -7.96 -7.69
CA GLN A 228 16.59 -7.04 -8.76
C GLN A 228 15.62 -5.88 -8.99
N GLU A 229 14.36 -6.00 -8.56
CA GLU A 229 13.31 -5.03 -8.82
C GLU A 229 12.50 -4.75 -7.56
N TYR A 230 12.05 -3.51 -7.44
CA TYR A 230 11.28 -3.02 -6.30
C TYR A 230 9.95 -2.45 -6.76
N TYR A 231 8.90 -2.73 -6.00
CA TYR A 231 7.57 -2.14 -6.18
C TYR A 231 7.40 -0.86 -5.37
N LEU A 232 8.01 -0.81 -4.18
CA LEU A 232 7.95 0.34 -3.27
C LEU A 232 9.33 0.66 -2.72
N ASN A 233 9.65 1.95 -2.73
CA ASN A 233 10.82 2.55 -2.13
C ASN A 233 12.12 1.83 -2.51
N GLY A 234 12.27 1.50 -3.80
CA GLY A 234 13.44 0.81 -4.36
C GLY A 234 14.58 1.72 -4.73
N ASN A 235 15.81 1.19 -4.78
CA ASN A 235 17.02 1.94 -5.17
C ASN A 235 17.19 3.27 -4.40
N ARG A 236 16.76 3.32 -3.13
CA ARG A 236 16.73 4.52 -2.27
C ARG A 236 15.88 5.68 -2.80
N HIS A 237 15.00 5.41 -3.75
CA HIS A 237 14.02 6.37 -4.20
C HIS A 237 12.78 6.27 -3.33
N ILE A 238 12.59 7.24 -2.45
CA ILE A 238 11.41 7.32 -1.59
C ILE A 238 10.23 7.81 -2.42
N GLN A 239 9.21 6.96 -2.51
CA GLN A 239 7.94 7.27 -3.15
C GLN A 239 7.02 8.01 -2.17
N LEU A 240 6.12 8.83 -2.72
CA LEU A 240 5.11 9.54 -1.92
C LEU A 240 3.99 8.57 -1.49
N PRO A 241 3.24 8.87 -0.42
CA PRO A 241 2.01 8.14 -0.11
C PRO A 241 1.08 8.12 -1.32
N GLY A 242 0.46 6.98 -1.59
CA GLY A 242 -0.36 6.77 -2.78
C GLY A 242 -0.53 5.31 -3.14
N GLU A 243 -1.09 5.08 -4.33
CA GLU A 243 -1.40 3.76 -4.85
C GLU A 243 -0.32 3.26 -5.81
N TYR A 244 0.04 1.99 -5.70
CA TYR A 244 1.11 1.37 -6.47
C TYR A 244 0.75 -0.07 -6.85
N GLU A 245 1.10 -0.48 -8.07
CA GLU A 245 0.96 -1.87 -8.49
C GLU A 245 2.11 -2.71 -7.91
N MET A 246 1.77 -3.73 -7.11
CA MET A 246 2.69 -4.62 -6.42
C MET A 246 2.34 -6.08 -6.70
N ALA A 247 3.19 -6.78 -7.43
CA ALA A 247 2.99 -8.18 -7.82
C ALA A 247 1.59 -8.44 -8.40
N GLY A 248 1.14 -7.54 -9.27
CA GLY A 248 -0.18 -7.58 -9.89
C GLY A 248 -1.32 -7.09 -9.01
N SER A 249 -1.09 -6.72 -7.74
CA SER A 249 -2.05 -6.14 -6.78
C SER A 249 -1.97 -4.63 -6.61
N LEU A 250 -3.10 -3.93 -6.56
CA LEU A 250 -3.10 -2.51 -6.24
C LEU A 250 -2.93 -2.34 -4.73
N ALA A 251 -1.79 -1.79 -4.34
CA ALA A 251 -1.45 -1.54 -2.96
C ALA A 251 -1.58 -0.06 -2.63
N LEU A 252 -1.94 0.23 -1.38
CA LEU A 252 -1.96 1.58 -0.82
C LEU A 252 -0.80 1.73 0.16
N TYR A 253 0.08 2.68 -0.12
CA TYR A 253 1.14 3.11 0.78
C TYR A 253 0.72 4.42 1.46
N GLU A 254 0.65 4.38 2.79
CA GLU A 254 0.30 5.49 3.65
C GLU A 254 1.50 5.85 4.52
N ARG A 255 1.68 7.15 4.75
CA ARG A 255 2.60 7.64 5.76
C ARG A 255 1.97 8.79 6.50
N ASP A 256 1.70 8.58 7.79
CA ASP A 256 1.12 9.57 8.69
C ASP A 256 2.07 9.79 9.87
N ASP A 257 2.48 11.04 10.09
CA ASP A 257 3.40 11.41 11.18
C ASP A 257 4.64 10.48 11.28
N GLU A 258 5.31 10.30 10.14
CA GLU A 258 6.44 9.37 9.90
C GLU A 258 6.11 7.87 9.98
N GLN A 259 4.97 7.46 10.54
CA GLN A 259 4.55 6.06 10.65
C GLN A 259 4.07 5.53 9.29
N GLU A 260 4.70 4.45 8.81
CA GLU A 260 4.37 3.86 7.52
C GLU A 260 3.41 2.68 7.62
N ARG A 261 2.55 2.57 6.61
CA ARG A 261 1.61 1.47 6.45
C ARG A 261 1.47 1.11 4.98
N VAL A 262 1.55 -0.17 4.66
CA VAL A 262 1.28 -0.69 3.32
C VAL A 262 0.15 -1.71 3.38
N LYS A 263 -0.87 -1.51 2.56
CA LYS A 263 -2.01 -2.42 2.39
C LYS A 263 -1.98 -2.99 0.98
N ILE A 264 -2.04 -4.31 0.86
CA ILE A 264 -2.18 -5.02 -0.42
C ILE A 264 -3.43 -5.91 -0.30
N PRO A 265 -4.62 -5.42 -0.68
CA PRO A 265 -5.89 -6.15 -0.51
C PRO A 265 -5.94 -7.44 -1.35
N GLY A 266 -5.44 -7.33 -2.59
CA GLY A 266 -5.47 -8.38 -3.58
C GLY A 266 -4.51 -9.54 -3.33
N PRO A 267 -4.74 -10.69 -3.99
CA PRO A 267 -3.77 -11.76 -4.03
C PRO A 267 -2.55 -11.35 -4.89
N ILE A 268 -1.35 -11.47 -4.33
CA ILE A 268 -0.12 -11.25 -5.09
C ILE A 268 0.15 -12.42 -6.04
N SER A 269 0.61 -12.12 -7.25
CA SER A 269 0.89 -13.11 -8.29
C SER A 269 2.29 -13.73 -8.17
N ASP A 270 3.23 -12.97 -7.62
CA ASP A 270 4.63 -13.34 -7.39
C ASP A 270 4.99 -13.17 -5.92
N ASP A 271 6.04 -13.87 -5.47
CA ASP A 271 6.62 -13.69 -4.15
C ASP A 271 7.20 -12.27 -4.00
N ILE A 272 6.88 -11.61 -2.89
CA ILE A 272 7.41 -10.29 -2.53
C ILE A 272 8.30 -10.38 -1.29
N VAL A 273 9.24 -9.46 -1.17
CA VAL A 273 10.12 -9.30 -0.02
C VAL A 273 9.85 -7.94 0.62
N ILE A 274 9.66 -7.96 1.94
CA ILE A 274 9.57 -6.76 2.76
C ILE A 274 10.97 -6.50 3.32
N ALA A 275 11.54 -5.35 2.98
CA ALA A 275 12.88 -4.97 3.39
C ALA A 275 12.92 -3.48 3.73
N PRO A 276 12.86 -3.10 5.02
CA PRO A 276 13.02 -1.72 5.42
C PRO A 276 14.47 -1.27 5.24
N PHE A 277 14.64 0.03 5.06
CA PHE A 277 15.95 0.68 4.99
C PHE A 277 15.87 2.06 5.64
N ARG A 278 17.01 2.74 5.71
CA ARG A 278 17.12 4.10 6.23
C ARG A 278 17.76 5.03 5.22
#